data_AF-A0A4U6TB01-F1
#
_entry.id   AF-A0A4U6TB01-F1
#
_cell.length_a   1.000
_cell.length_b   1.000
_cell.length_c   1.000
_cell.angle_alpha   90.00
_cell.angle_beta   90.00
_cell.angle_gamma   90.00
#
_symmetry.space_group_name_H-M   'P 1'
#
loop_
_entity.id
_entity.type
_entity.pdbx_description
1 polymer ?
#
loop_
_entity_poly.entity_id
_entity_poly.type
_entity_poly.pdbx_seq_one_letter_code
_entity_poly.pdbx_strand_id
1 'polypeptide(L)'
;MRGDVTRPTIHIFRFDPIGGLILRLHRLRSRTSFVQKTIERYRTYTKDNVSSKTVQQDIEQVKADAEGLARKLEALEAYKRKLLGEKLEECSIEELHSLEVKLEKSLHCIRGRKTQLLEEQVNKLKEKELTLRKNNEDLREKCKNQPPLQPTPPARAVITVEDDHPEQNDDAMDVETELYIGLPGMDHRRNKAAAVRSA
;
A
#
# COMPACT_ATOMS: atom_id res chain seq x y z
N MET A 1 9.91 -54.38 -82.38
CA MET A 1 9.17 -53.29 -81.68
C MET A 1 9.29 -53.59 -80.19
N ARG A 2 10.11 -52.84 -79.44
CA ARG A 2 9.71 -51.65 -78.64
C ARG A 2 8.44 -51.99 -77.83
N GLY A 3 8.47 -52.31 -76.55
CA GLY A 3 9.30 -51.82 -75.45
C GLY A 3 8.40 -50.90 -74.64
N ASP A 4 7.86 -51.39 -73.52
CA ASP A 4 7.02 -50.56 -72.64
C ASP A 4 7.58 -50.54 -71.22
N VAL A 5 7.91 -49.31 -70.81
CA VAL A 5 8.47 -48.92 -69.54
C VAL A 5 7.31 -48.60 -68.60
N THR A 6 7.08 -49.45 -67.61
CA THR A 6 6.06 -49.25 -66.59
C THR A 6 6.43 -48.08 -65.68
N ARG A 7 5.68 -46.97 -65.77
CA ARG A 7 5.85 -45.81 -64.87
C ARG A 7 5.29 -46.13 -63.47
N PRO A 8 5.97 -45.74 -62.37
CA PRO A 8 5.48 -45.99 -61.02
C PRO A 8 4.36 -45.01 -60.65
N THR A 9 3.21 -45.55 -60.25
CA THR A 9 2.04 -44.81 -59.77
C THR A 9 2.25 -44.37 -58.31
N ILE A 10 2.15 -43.07 -58.05
CA ILE A 10 2.12 -42.52 -56.68
C ILE A 10 0.72 -42.79 -56.10
N HIS A 11 0.64 -43.65 -55.10
CA HIS A 11 -0.59 -43.88 -54.35
C HIS A 11 -0.86 -42.70 -53.41
N ILE A 12 -1.87 -41.89 -53.75
CA ILE A 12 -2.42 -40.88 -52.85
C ILE A 12 -3.07 -41.63 -51.68
N PHE A 13 -2.57 -41.42 -50.47
CA PHE A 13 -3.17 -41.94 -49.25
C PHE A 13 -4.62 -41.47 -49.16
N ARG A 14 -5.56 -42.41 -49.27
CA ARG A 14 -6.98 -42.12 -49.08
C ARG A 14 -7.20 -41.76 -47.61
N PHE A 15 -7.67 -40.54 -47.37
CA PHE A 15 -8.18 -40.10 -46.08
C PHE A 15 -9.39 -40.98 -45.72
N ASP A 16 -9.35 -41.66 -44.57
CA ASP A 16 -10.49 -42.41 -44.04
C ASP A 16 -11.24 -41.55 -43.02
N PRO A 17 -12.30 -40.84 -43.44
CA PRO A 17 -13.08 -39.99 -42.55
C PRO A 17 -13.84 -40.81 -41.49
N ILE A 18 -14.18 -42.06 -41.78
CA ILE A 18 -14.95 -42.93 -40.88
C ILE A 18 -14.05 -43.44 -39.75
N GLY A 19 -12.84 -43.92 -40.09
CA GLY A 19 -11.84 -44.34 -39.10
C GLY A 19 -11.46 -43.22 -38.13
N GLY A 20 -11.33 -41.98 -38.63
CA GLY A 20 -11.06 -40.80 -37.80
C GLY A 20 -12.19 -40.48 -36.80
N LEU A 21 -13.45 -40.61 -37.23
CA LEU A 21 -14.62 -40.42 -36.35
C LEU A 21 -14.71 -41.49 -35.26
N ILE A 22 -14.43 -42.75 -35.60
CA ILE A 22 -14.44 -43.86 -34.65
C ILE A 22 -13.37 -43.66 -33.56
N LEU A 23 -12.15 -43.30 -33.94
CA LEU A 23 -11.07 -43.00 -32.99
C LEU A 23 -11.42 -41.81 -32.08
N ARG A 24 -12.11 -40.79 -32.62
CA ARG A 24 -12.55 -39.63 -31.85
C ARG A 24 -13.66 -39.99 -30.85
N LEU A 25 -14.63 -40.81 -31.25
CA LEU A 25 -15.68 -41.31 -30.37
C LEU A 25 -15.13 -42.20 -29.26
N HIS A 26 -14.21 -43.13 -29.58
CA HIS A 26 -13.54 -43.96 -28.59
C HIS A 26 -12.77 -43.10 -27.59
N ARG A 27 -12.02 -42.10 -28.06
CA ARG A 27 -11.30 -41.15 -27.20
C ARG A 27 -12.24 -40.36 -26.29
N LEU A 28 -13.38 -39.90 -26.79
CA LEU A 28 -14.39 -39.21 -25.98
C LEU A 28 -14.97 -40.14 -24.91
N ARG A 29 -15.34 -41.37 -25.26
CA ARG A 29 -15.83 -42.42 -24.34
C ARG A 29 -14.80 -42.78 -23.26
N SER A 30 -13.52 -42.91 -23.62
CA SER A 30 -12.44 -43.15 -22.66
C SER A 30 -12.24 -41.97 -21.72
N ARG A 31 -12.35 -40.72 -22.21
CA ARG A 31 -12.27 -39.52 -21.35
C ARG A 31 -13.47 -39.43 -20.42
N THR A 32 -14.69 -39.66 -20.90
CA THR A 32 -15.89 -39.64 -20.05
C THR A 32 -15.83 -40.72 -18.98
N SER A 33 -15.39 -41.94 -19.32
CA SER A 33 -15.23 -43.01 -18.33
C SER A 33 -14.11 -42.75 -17.33
N PHE A 34 -13.00 -42.12 -17.74
CA PHE A 34 -11.93 -41.71 -16.81
C PHE A 34 -12.39 -40.62 -15.84
N VAL A 35 -13.12 -39.62 -16.34
CA VAL A 35 -13.71 -38.55 -15.52
C VAL A 35 -14.74 -39.14 -14.55
N GLN A 36 -15.63 -40.01 -15.01
CA GLN A 36 -16.60 -40.70 -14.14
C GLN A 36 -15.90 -41.54 -13.06
N LYS A 37 -14.91 -42.36 -13.43
CA LYS A 37 -14.11 -43.13 -12.46
C LYS A 37 -13.39 -42.24 -11.47
N THR A 38 -12.88 -41.10 -11.92
CA THR A 38 -12.22 -40.13 -11.05
C THR A 38 -13.21 -39.51 -10.06
N ILE A 39 -14.38 -39.06 -10.54
CA ILE A 39 -15.47 -38.55 -9.70
C ILE A 39 -15.92 -39.60 -8.68
N GLU A 40 -16.06 -40.86 -9.10
CA GLU A 40 -16.50 -41.95 -8.25
C GLU A 40 -15.47 -42.29 -7.18
N ARG A 41 -14.17 -42.32 -7.52
CA ARG A 41 -13.09 -42.43 -6.51
C ARG A 41 -13.16 -41.31 -5.48
N TYR A 42 -13.37 -40.06 -5.90
CA TYR A 42 -13.51 -38.94 -4.96
C TYR A 42 -14.75 -39.10 -4.08
N ARG A 43 -15.90 -39.47 -4.64
CA ARG A 43 -17.14 -39.71 -3.90
C ARG A 43 -16.97 -40.81 -2.85
N THR A 44 -16.39 -41.95 -3.23
CA THR A 44 -16.12 -43.07 -2.32
C THR A 44 -15.10 -42.68 -1.26
N TYR A 45 -14.01 -42.00 -1.63
CA TYR A 45 -13.03 -41.49 -0.66
C TYR A 45 -13.67 -40.55 0.37
N THR A 46 -14.49 -39.58 -0.07
CA THR A 46 -15.24 -38.72 0.86
C THR A 46 -16.22 -39.51 1.70
N LYS A 47 -16.92 -40.51 1.16
CA LYS A 47 -17.88 -41.31 1.93
C LYS A 47 -17.21 -42.19 2.99
N ASP A 48 -16.02 -42.70 2.71
CA ASP A 48 -15.30 -43.66 3.56
C ASP A 48 -14.31 -43.01 4.53
N ASN A 49 -13.71 -41.86 4.17
CA ASN A 49 -12.71 -41.17 5.01
C ASN A 49 -13.28 -39.94 5.72
N VAL A 50 -14.39 -39.38 5.22
CA VAL A 50 -14.98 -38.15 5.74
C VAL A 50 -16.41 -38.46 6.13
N SER A 51 -16.64 -38.67 7.43
CA SER A 51 -18.01 -38.75 7.93
C SER A 51 -18.76 -37.49 7.47
N SER A 52 -19.76 -37.66 6.60
CA SER A 52 -20.57 -36.55 6.10
C SER A 52 -21.20 -35.76 7.25
N LYS A 53 -21.36 -36.37 8.43
CA LYS A 53 -21.80 -35.70 9.66
C LYS A 53 -20.72 -34.79 10.23
N THR A 54 -19.45 -35.20 10.21
CA THR A 54 -18.33 -34.42 10.74
C THR A 54 -18.06 -33.19 9.88
N VAL A 55 -18.00 -33.32 8.55
CA VAL A 55 -17.85 -32.13 7.69
C VAL A 55 -19.06 -31.22 7.73
N GLN A 56 -20.27 -31.77 7.85
CA GLN A 56 -21.47 -30.94 8.02
C GLN A 56 -21.42 -30.19 9.35
N GLN A 57 -20.99 -30.84 10.45
CA GLN A 57 -20.77 -30.20 11.75
C GLN A 57 -19.67 -29.13 11.69
N ASP A 58 -18.55 -29.38 11.01
CA ASP A 58 -17.46 -28.41 10.86
C ASP A 58 -17.93 -27.18 10.07
N ILE A 59 -18.71 -27.38 8.99
CA ILE A 59 -19.29 -26.28 8.22
C ILE A 59 -20.31 -25.50 9.05
N GLU A 60 -21.15 -26.18 9.83
CA GLU A 60 -22.12 -25.55 10.73
C GLU A 60 -21.40 -24.77 11.85
N GLN A 61 -20.33 -25.30 12.40
CA GLN A 61 -19.49 -24.64 13.39
C GLN A 61 -18.85 -23.37 12.82
N VAL A 62 -18.22 -23.45 11.65
CA VAL A 62 -17.61 -22.28 10.98
C VAL A 62 -18.66 -21.22 10.67
N LYS A 63 -19.87 -21.61 10.26
CA LYS A 63 -20.98 -20.66 10.06
C LYS A 63 -21.40 -20.00 11.36
N ALA A 64 -21.58 -20.77 12.43
CA ALA A 64 -21.94 -20.24 13.75
C ALA A 64 -20.86 -19.28 14.28
N ASP A 65 -19.59 -19.60 14.07
CA ASP A 65 -18.45 -18.76 14.43
C ASP A 65 -18.43 -17.46 13.61
N ALA A 66 -18.67 -17.55 12.29
CA ALA A 66 -18.79 -16.38 11.42
C ALA A 66 -19.94 -15.46 11.83
N GLU A 67 -21.11 -16.02 12.15
CA GLU A 67 -22.25 -15.27 12.69
C GLU A 67 -21.94 -14.66 14.05
N GLY A 68 -21.19 -15.37 14.90
CA GLY A 68 -20.71 -14.85 16.18
C GLY A 68 -19.77 -13.65 16.01
N LEU A 69 -18.84 -13.73 15.06
CA LEU A 69 -17.93 -12.63 14.73
C LEU A 69 -18.67 -11.44 14.12
N ALA A 70 -19.63 -11.67 13.23
CA ALA A 70 -20.46 -10.62 12.64
C ALA A 70 -21.22 -9.83 13.72
N ARG A 71 -21.85 -10.52 14.68
CA ARG A 71 -22.54 -9.88 15.81
C ARG A 71 -21.60 -9.06 16.70
N LYS A 72 -20.40 -9.58 16.97
CA LYS A 72 -19.38 -8.84 17.75
C LYS A 72 -18.94 -7.57 17.01
N LEU A 73 -18.73 -7.66 15.70
CA LEU A 73 -18.37 -6.53 14.86
C LEU A 73 -19.46 -5.46 14.86
N GLU A 74 -20.72 -5.86 14.68
CA GLU A 74 -21.86 -4.94 14.72
C GLU A 74 -21.98 -4.23 16.08
N ALA A 75 -21.79 -4.95 17.19
CA ALA A 75 -21.80 -4.36 18.53
C ALA A 75 -20.65 -3.35 18.73
N LEU A 76 -19.45 -3.66 18.22
CA LEU A 76 -18.31 -2.74 18.27
C LEU A 76 -18.54 -1.50 17.41
N GLU A 77 -19.11 -1.64 16.22
CA GLU A 77 -19.46 -0.53 15.35
C GLU A 77 -20.56 0.35 15.94
N ALA A 78 -21.56 -0.23 16.58
CA ALA A 78 -22.59 0.50 17.32
C ALA A 78 -21.97 1.30 18.48
N TYR A 79 -21.08 0.67 19.26
CA TYR A 79 -20.37 1.37 20.33
C TYR A 79 -19.45 2.49 19.80
N LYS A 80 -18.77 2.28 18.68
CA LYS A 80 -17.98 3.33 17.99
C LYS A 80 -18.86 4.51 17.59
N ARG A 81 -20.04 4.25 17.02
CA ARG A 81 -21.02 5.30 16.67
C ARG A 81 -21.45 6.10 17.90
N LYS A 82 -21.75 5.41 19.02
CA LYS A 82 -22.03 6.08 20.30
C LYS A 82 -20.87 6.99 20.73
N LEU A 83 -19.62 6.51 20.70
CA LEU A 83 -18.43 7.33 21.01
C LEU A 83 -18.27 8.56 20.10
N LEU A 84 -18.76 8.50 18.86
CA LEU A 84 -18.76 9.60 17.90
C LEU A 84 -19.96 10.56 18.08
N GLY A 85 -20.83 10.31 19.05
CA GLY A 85 -22.03 11.10 19.31
C GLY A 85 -23.22 10.76 18.40
N GLU A 86 -23.16 9.62 17.71
CA GLU A 86 -24.23 9.17 16.80
C GLU A 86 -25.18 8.18 17.50
N LYS A 87 -26.47 8.20 17.12
CA LYS A 87 -27.53 7.29 17.61
C LYS A 87 -27.60 7.19 19.14
N LEU A 88 -27.48 8.34 19.81
CA LEU A 88 -27.57 8.42 21.27
C LEU A 88 -29.01 8.34 21.81
N GLU A 89 -30.01 8.43 20.93
CA GLU A 89 -31.44 8.34 21.27
C GLU A 89 -31.80 7.01 21.97
N GLU A 90 -31.03 5.95 21.70
CA GLU A 90 -31.21 4.61 22.28
C GLU A 90 -30.42 4.41 23.59
N CYS A 91 -29.61 5.38 24.01
CA CYS A 91 -28.78 5.27 25.22
C CYS A 91 -29.57 5.66 26.47
N SER A 92 -29.33 4.95 27.58
CA SER A 92 -29.81 5.40 28.89
C SER A 92 -28.97 6.58 29.42
N ILE A 93 -29.49 7.27 30.44
CA ILE A 93 -28.80 8.39 31.09
C ILE A 93 -27.48 7.91 31.71
N GLU A 94 -27.47 6.73 32.33
CA GLU A 94 -26.28 6.13 32.94
C GLU A 94 -25.23 5.75 31.88
N GLU A 95 -25.67 5.20 30.75
CA GLU A 95 -24.78 4.91 29.62
C GLU A 95 -24.14 6.19 29.06
N LEU A 96 -24.94 7.25 28.92
CA LEU A 96 -24.47 8.53 28.39
C LEU A 96 -23.45 9.18 29.33
N HIS A 97 -23.73 9.18 30.64
CA HIS A 97 -22.78 9.68 31.64
C HIS A 97 -21.48 8.86 31.67
N SER A 98 -21.56 7.52 31.55
CA SER A 98 -20.38 6.66 31.44
C SER A 98 -19.55 6.98 30.20
N LEU A 99 -20.21 7.25 29.07
CA LEU A 99 -19.56 7.64 27.82
C LEU A 99 -18.85 8.98 27.95
N GLU A 100 -19.51 9.99 28.53
CA GLU A 100 -18.97 11.32 28.79
C GLU A 100 -17.69 11.23 29.64
N VAL A 101 -17.75 10.55 30.79
CA VAL A 101 -16.60 10.39 31.69
C VAL A 101 -15.43 9.69 30.99
N LYS A 102 -15.69 8.69 30.15
CA LYS A 102 -14.63 8.01 29.38
C LYS A 102 -13.99 8.94 28.35
N LEU A 103 -14.80 9.69 27.62
CA LEU A 103 -14.33 10.64 26.60
C LEU A 103 -13.52 11.77 27.24
N GLU A 104 -13.99 12.33 28.36
CA GLU A 104 -13.30 13.38 29.09
C GLU A 104 -11.92 12.92 29.58
N LYS A 105 -11.84 11.74 30.21
CA LYS A 105 -10.58 11.14 30.64
C LYS A 105 -9.62 10.91 29.48
N SER A 106 -10.10 10.33 28.39
CA SER A 106 -9.28 10.09 27.19
C SER A 106 -8.75 11.39 26.61
N LEU A 107 -9.60 12.41 26.49
CA LEU A 107 -9.25 13.72 25.97
C LEU A 107 -8.23 14.43 26.85
N HIS A 108 -8.38 14.34 28.17
CA HIS A 108 -7.40 14.85 29.13
C HIS A 108 -6.03 14.20 28.92
N CYS A 109 -5.97 12.87 28.82
CA CYS A 109 -4.73 12.14 28.55
C CYS A 109 -4.10 12.54 27.20
N ILE A 110 -4.89 12.65 26.13
CA ILE A 110 -4.40 13.05 24.79
C ILE A 110 -3.82 14.47 24.84
N ARG A 111 -4.53 15.42 25.47
CA ARG A 111 -4.06 16.80 25.61
C ARG A 111 -2.78 16.85 26.44
N GLY A 112 -2.74 16.14 27.57
CA GLY A 112 -1.54 16.05 28.43
C GLY A 112 -0.33 15.55 27.66
N ARG A 113 -0.47 14.44 26.91
CA ARG A 113 0.62 13.90 26.08
C ARG A 113 1.05 14.87 24.97
N LYS A 114 0.10 15.55 24.32
CA LYS A 114 0.40 16.54 23.29
C LYS A 114 1.19 17.72 23.87
N THR A 115 0.78 18.22 25.04
CA THR A 115 1.48 19.30 25.75
C THR A 115 2.91 18.88 26.10
N GLN A 116 3.08 17.70 26.71
CA GLN A 116 4.42 17.16 27.04
C GLN A 116 5.34 17.10 25.82
N LEU A 117 4.86 16.57 24.70
CA LEU A 117 5.65 16.48 23.48
C LEU A 117 6.03 17.87 22.91
N LEU A 118 5.13 18.85 23.00
CA LEU A 118 5.42 20.22 22.57
C LEU A 118 6.42 20.90 23.50
N GLU A 119 6.32 20.69 24.81
CA GLU A 119 7.29 21.19 25.78
C GLU A 119 8.69 20.62 25.54
N GLU A 120 8.80 19.33 25.26
CA GLU A 120 10.06 18.68 24.85
C GLU A 120 10.66 19.32 23.60
N GLN A 121 9.84 19.58 22.57
CA GLN A 121 10.30 20.25 21.35
C GLN A 121 10.78 21.68 21.62
N VAL A 122 10.03 22.44 22.43
CA VAL A 122 10.40 23.81 22.82
C VAL A 122 11.74 23.80 23.57
N ASN A 123 11.93 22.87 24.50
CA ASN A 123 13.18 22.76 25.27
C ASN A 123 14.37 22.43 24.37
N LYS A 124 14.22 21.46 23.46
CA LYS A 124 15.25 21.12 22.46
C LYS A 124 15.63 22.32 21.59
N LEU A 125 14.64 23.12 21.17
CA LEU A 125 14.90 24.32 20.38
C LEU A 125 15.63 25.40 21.19
N LYS A 126 15.27 25.60 22.46
CA LYS A 126 15.95 26.54 23.36
C LYS A 126 17.41 26.15 23.60
N GLU A 127 17.71 24.87 23.77
CA GLU A 127 19.09 24.38 23.90
C GLU A 127 19.91 24.62 22.63
N LYS A 128 19.30 24.38 21.46
CA LYS A 128 19.93 24.67 20.17
C LYS A 128 20.17 26.18 19.98
N GLU A 129 19.19 27.01 20.33
CA GLU A 129 19.32 28.48 20.30
C GLU A 129 20.48 28.96 21.18
N LEU A 130 20.57 28.45 22.41
CA LEU A 130 21.66 28.77 23.34
C LEU A 130 23.03 28.39 22.77
N THR A 131 23.14 27.17 22.24
CA THR A 131 24.38 26.67 21.64
C THR A 131 24.82 27.51 20.45
N LEU A 132 23.88 27.84 19.55
CA LEU A 132 24.15 28.66 18.39
C LEU A 132 24.53 30.09 18.76
N ARG A 133 23.89 30.68 19.77
CA ARG A 133 24.26 32.01 20.28
C ARG A 133 25.69 32.03 20.79
N LYS A 134 26.06 31.06 21.63
CA LYS A 134 27.43 30.94 22.15
C LYS A 134 28.45 30.80 21.02
N ASN A 135 28.20 29.90 20.06
CA ASN A 135 29.09 29.73 18.91
C ASN A 135 29.21 31.00 18.06
N ASN A 136 28.11 31.75 17.88
CA ASN A 136 28.11 33.00 17.15
C ASN A 136 28.93 34.09 17.87
N GLU A 137 28.79 34.19 19.20
CA GLU A 137 29.61 35.07 20.04
C GLU A 137 31.11 34.75 19.89
N ASP A 138 31.49 33.47 20.04
CA ASP A 138 32.86 33.00 19.88
C ASP A 138 33.44 33.34 18.48
N LEU A 139 32.63 33.16 17.43
CA LEU A 139 33.03 33.50 16.05
C LEU A 139 33.20 35.01 15.88
N ARG A 140 32.29 35.83 16.44
CA ARG A 140 32.40 37.30 16.38
C ARG A 140 33.65 37.80 17.10
N GLU A 141 34.03 37.18 18.20
CA GLU A 141 35.30 37.49 18.87
C GLU A 141 36.51 37.13 18.02
N LYS A 142 36.53 35.93 17.41
CA LYS A 142 37.59 35.51 16.49
C LYS A 142 37.73 36.45 15.29
N CYS A 143 36.62 36.90 14.70
CA CYS A 143 36.63 37.85 13.59
C CYS A 143 37.16 39.23 13.98
N LYS A 144 36.88 39.71 15.21
CA LYS A 144 37.46 40.97 15.71
C LYS A 144 38.98 40.87 15.90
N ASN A 145 39.48 39.68 16.19
CA ASN A 145 40.90 39.42 16.41
C ASN A 145 41.67 39.08 15.11
N GLN A 146 41.01 39.08 13.95
CA GLN A 146 41.68 38.98 12.65
C GLN A 146 42.13 40.37 12.16
N PRO A 147 43.34 40.50 11.59
CA PRO A 147 43.74 41.73 10.92
C PRO A 147 42.78 42.02 9.75
N PRO A 148 42.57 43.29 9.36
CA PRO A 148 41.78 43.62 8.18
C PRO A 148 42.31 42.84 6.98
N LEU A 149 41.48 41.98 6.38
CA LEU A 149 41.81 41.37 5.10
C LEU A 149 41.94 42.53 4.10
N GLN A 150 43.17 42.80 3.68
CA GLN A 150 43.43 43.74 2.60
C GLN A 150 42.67 43.25 1.36
N PRO A 151 42.03 44.13 0.57
CA PRO A 151 41.38 43.72 -0.66
C PRO A 151 42.43 43.15 -1.61
N THR A 152 42.46 41.83 -1.75
CA THR A 152 43.25 41.18 -2.79
C THR A 152 42.56 41.45 -4.14
N PRO A 153 43.28 41.93 -5.16
CA PRO A 153 42.71 42.08 -6.49
C PRO A 153 42.29 40.70 -7.02
N PRO A 154 41.22 40.59 -7.83
CA PRO A 154 40.75 39.31 -8.32
C PRO A 154 41.82 38.69 -9.24
N ALA A 155 42.50 37.66 -8.74
CA ALA A 155 43.35 36.82 -9.56
C ALA A 155 42.46 36.05 -10.54
N ARG A 156 42.71 36.23 -11.84
CA ARG A 156 42.09 35.47 -12.93
C ARG A 156 42.22 33.98 -12.63
N ALA A 157 41.09 33.27 -12.68
CA ALA A 157 41.04 31.82 -12.58
C ALA A 157 41.86 31.19 -13.73
N VAL A 158 42.97 30.55 -13.38
CA VAL A 158 43.64 29.57 -14.23
C VAL A 158 43.09 28.22 -13.77
N ILE A 159 42.35 27.57 -14.67
CA ILE A 159 41.83 26.22 -14.45
C ILE A 159 43.00 25.26 -14.68
N THR A 160 43.51 24.65 -13.62
CA THR A 160 44.32 23.43 -13.71
C THR A 160 43.51 22.29 -13.14
N VAL A 161 43.23 21.33 -14.02
CA VAL A 161 42.51 20.09 -13.78
C VAL A 161 43.48 19.14 -13.10
N GLU A 162 43.28 18.83 -11.82
CA GLU A 162 43.85 17.63 -11.21
C GLU A 162 42.74 16.88 -10.47
N ASP A 163 42.55 15.68 -10.97
CA ASP A 163 41.61 14.63 -10.63
C ASP A 163 42.13 13.88 -9.39
N ASP A 164 41.31 13.77 -8.34
CA ASP A 164 41.42 12.70 -7.36
C ASP A 164 40.14 12.61 -6.52
N HIS A 165 39.31 11.61 -6.82
CA HIS A 165 38.26 11.08 -5.94
C HIS A 165 38.79 9.79 -5.29
N PRO A 166 38.41 9.51 -4.03
CA PRO A 166 37.39 8.45 -3.89
C PRO A 166 36.31 8.75 -2.83
N GLU A 167 35.09 8.84 -3.34
CA GLU A 167 33.87 8.15 -2.89
C GLU A 167 33.57 8.03 -1.38
N GLN A 168 32.68 8.90 -0.90
CA GLN A 168 31.67 8.52 0.08
C GLN A 168 30.29 8.96 -0.41
N ASN A 169 29.38 7.99 -0.44
CA ASN A 169 27.98 8.10 -0.86
C ASN A 169 27.30 9.36 -0.35
N ASP A 170 26.69 10.12 -1.27
CA ASP A 170 25.47 10.85 -0.99
C ASP A 170 24.60 10.80 -2.24
N ASP A 171 23.38 10.30 -2.07
CA ASP A 171 22.36 10.14 -3.09
C ASP A 171 22.21 11.43 -3.92
N ALA A 172 22.51 11.34 -5.22
CA ALA A 172 22.24 12.40 -6.17
C ALA A 172 20.72 12.61 -6.29
N MET A 173 20.16 13.39 -5.38
CA MET A 173 18.83 13.98 -5.53
C MET A 173 18.90 14.95 -6.70
N ASP A 174 18.16 14.65 -7.76
CA ASP A 174 17.96 15.52 -8.91
C ASP A 174 17.25 16.80 -8.41
N VAL A 175 18.00 17.89 -8.21
CA VAL A 175 17.44 19.16 -7.73
C VAL A 175 17.09 20.00 -8.95
N GLU A 176 15.84 19.92 -9.39
CA GLU A 176 15.29 20.84 -10.39
C GLU A 176 15.20 22.22 -9.75
N THR A 177 16.17 23.08 -10.05
CA THR A 177 16.24 24.45 -9.54
C THR A 177 15.39 25.36 -10.42
N GLU A 178 14.13 25.55 -10.05
CA GLU A 178 13.36 26.67 -10.62
C GLU A 178 13.91 27.99 -10.08
N LEU A 179 14.80 28.62 -10.86
CA LEU A 179 15.33 29.96 -10.62
C LEU A 179 14.22 31.00 -10.84
N TYR A 180 13.54 31.40 -9.76
CA TYR A 180 12.55 32.48 -9.81
C TYR A 180 13.23 33.85 -9.60
N ILE A 181 13.37 34.62 -10.68
CA ILE A 181 13.75 36.04 -10.62
C ILE A 181 12.46 36.87 -10.65
N GLY A 182 11.85 37.11 -9.49
CA GLY A 182 10.63 37.92 -9.37
C GLY A 182 10.11 38.08 -7.92
N LEU A 183 9.27 39.09 -7.70
CA LEU A 183 8.65 39.38 -6.39
C LEU A 183 7.55 38.34 -6.07
N PRO A 184 7.57 37.65 -4.91
CA PRO A 184 6.62 36.57 -4.62
C PRO A 184 5.23 37.12 -4.22
N GLY A 185 4.17 36.73 -4.93
CA GLY A 185 2.79 37.04 -4.54
C GLY A 185 1.69 36.35 -5.37
N MET A 186 0.66 35.87 -4.65
CA MET A 186 -0.76 35.70 -5.03
C MET A 186 -1.25 34.31 -5.51
N ASP A 187 -1.88 33.60 -4.56
CA ASP A 187 -2.57 32.30 -4.65
C ASP A 187 -3.58 32.13 -5.81
N HIS A 188 -3.58 30.96 -6.47
CA HIS A 188 -4.60 30.55 -7.44
C HIS A 188 -4.98 29.05 -7.35
N ARG A 189 -5.50 28.59 -6.20
CA ARG A 189 -6.38 27.40 -6.18
C ARG A 189 -7.45 27.54 -5.10
N ARG A 190 -8.60 28.11 -5.47
CA ARG A 190 -9.85 28.01 -4.69
C ARG A 190 -10.95 27.42 -5.57
N ASN A 191 -11.42 26.26 -5.11
CA ASN A 191 -12.49 25.37 -5.57
C ASN A 191 -13.69 26.02 -6.30
N LYS A 192 -14.14 25.40 -7.40
CA LYS A 192 -15.50 25.53 -7.94
C LYS A 192 -16.23 24.19 -7.85
N ALA A 193 -17.00 24.03 -6.78
CA ALA A 193 -18.13 23.10 -6.73
C ALA A 193 -19.13 23.63 -5.69
N ALA A 194 -19.96 24.60 -6.07
CA ALA A 194 -21.21 24.92 -5.39
C ALA A 194 -22.08 25.86 -6.24
N ALA A 195 -23.38 25.59 -6.21
CA ALA A 195 -24.50 26.45 -6.61
C ALA A 195 -24.80 26.62 -8.12
N VAL A 196 -25.37 25.57 -8.72
CA VAL A 196 -26.56 25.74 -9.56
C VAL A 196 -27.76 25.51 -8.65
N ARG A 197 -28.45 26.58 -8.25
CA ARG A 197 -29.84 26.54 -7.79
C ARG A 197 -30.42 27.95 -7.73
N SER A 198 -31.43 28.13 -8.59
CA SER A 198 -32.63 28.96 -8.43
C SER A 198 -32.56 30.48 -8.66
N ALA A 199 -33.40 30.83 -9.64
CA ALA A 199 -34.17 32.06 -9.87
C ALA A 199 -33.40 33.31 -10.34
#